data_AF-A0A0Q6VSL4-F1
#
_entry.id   AF-A0A0Q6VSL4-F1
#
_cell.length_a   1.000
_cell.length_b   1.000
_cell.length_c   1.000
_cell.angle_alpha   90.00
_cell.angle_beta   90.00
_cell.angle_gamma   90.00
#
_symmetry.space_group_name_H-M   'P 1'
#
loop_
_entity.id
_entity.type
_entity.pdbx_description
1 polymer ?
#
loop_
_entity_poly.entity_id
_entity_poly.type
_entity_poly.pdbx_seq_one_letter_code
_entity_poly.pdbx_strand_id
1 'polypeptide(L)'
;MKTLAIRLEDEQHARISILAKLANVSVTDAIRDAINTHIEKLAADPEVSAKAESLTAEIERDAAEQRSAIAALFGGDKPASRARQQKG
;
A
#
# COMPACT_ATOMS: atom_id res chain seq x y z
N MET A 1 1.02 9.50 -14.09
CA MET A 1 0.00 10.08 -13.19
C MET A 1 -1.30 9.30 -13.37
N LYS A 2 -2.05 9.03 -12.29
CA LYS A 2 -3.37 8.37 -12.39
C LYS A 2 -4.47 9.41 -12.17
N THR A 3 -5.53 9.37 -12.97
CA THR A 3 -6.69 10.28 -12.84
C THR A 3 -7.65 9.73 -11.79
N LEU A 4 -8.18 10.60 -10.93
CA LEU A 4 -9.16 10.26 -9.92
C LEU A 4 -10.48 10.98 -10.24
N ALA A 5 -11.54 10.21 -10.48
CA ALA A 5 -12.90 10.75 -10.60
C ALA A 5 -13.61 10.60 -9.26
N ILE A 6 -13.84 11.72 -8.56
CA ILE A 6 -14.60 11.76 -7.31
C ILE A 6 -15.92 12.49 -7.51
N ARG A 7 -16.99 11.96 -6.92
CA ARG A 7 -18.24 12.72 -6.74
C ARG A 7 -18.15 13.45 -5.41
N LEU A 8 -18.47 14.74 -5.44
CA LEU A 8 -18.57 15.58 -4.26
C LEU A 8 -20.02 16.02 -4.13
N GLU A 9 -20.48 16.19 -2.89
CA GLU A 9 -21.75 16.83 -2.63
C GLU A 9 -21.69 18.30 -3.07
N ASP A 10 -22.82 18.85 -3.53
CA ASP A 10 -22.90 20.22 -4.06
C ASP A 10 -22.37 21.25 -3.06
N GLU A 11 -22.67 21.06 -1.78
CA GLU A 11 -22.18 21.93 -0.70
C GLU A 11 -20.64 21.88 -0.58
N GLN A 12 -20.05 20.69 -0.65
CA GLN A 12 -18.60 20.52 -0.55
C GLN A 12 -17.90 21.16 -1.75
N HIS A 13 -18.44 20.94 -2.96
CA HIS A 13 -17.93 21.56 -4.17
C HIS A 13 -18.01 23.09 -4.12
N ALA A 14 -19.12 23.65 -3.62
CA ALA A 14 -19.28 25.09 -3.45
C ALA A 14 -18.25 25.67 -2.46
N ARG A 15 -18.07 25.02 -1.31
CA ARG A 15 -17.10 25.44 -0.29
C ARG A 15 -15.67 25.45 -0.82
N ILE A 16 -15.23 24.37 -1.47
CA ILE A 16 -13.87 24.31 -2.01
C ILE A 16 -13.68 25.27 -3.19
N SER A 17 -14.71 25.51 -3.99
CA SER A 17 -14.67 26.49 -5.07
C SER A 17 -14.46 27.91 -4.56
N ILE A 18 -15.12 28.29 -3.46
CA ILE A 18 -14.93 29.60 -2.84
C ILE A 18 -13.51 29.71 -2.24
N LEU A 19 -13.07 28.68 -1.50
CA LEU A 19 -11.73 28.67 -0.90
C LEU A 19 -10.63 28.75 -1.96
N ALA A 20 -10.76 28.02 -3.06
CA ALA A 20 -9.82 28.06 -4.17
C ALA A 20 -9.74 29.46 -4.81
N LYS A 21 -10.89 30.13 -5.01
CA LYS A 21 -10.94 31.52 -5.48
C LYS A 21 -10.25 32.48 -4.52
N LEU A 22 -10.50 32.35 -3.21
CA LEU A 22 -9.90 33.22 -2.19
C LEU A 22 -8.38 33.01 -2.08
N ALA A 23 -7.92 31.77 -2.24
CA ALA A 23 -6.50 31.42 -2.23
C ALA A 23 -5.80 31.63 -3.59
N ASN A 24 -6.53 32.07 -4.63
CA ASN A 24 -6.04 32.25 -5.98
C ASN A 24 -5.38 30.98 -6.58
N VAL A 25 -5.99 29.83 -6.33
CA VAL A 25 -5.56 28.51 -6.84
C VAL A 25 -6.69 27.82 -7.59
N SER A 26 -6.38 26.79 -8.37
CA SER A 26 -7.43 25.97 -9.00
C SER A 26 -8.11 25.07 -7.98
N VAL A 27 -9.38 24.72 -8.22
CA VAL A 27 -10.10 23.74 -7.38
C VAL A 27 -9.38 22.40 -7.37
N THR A 28 -8.80 21.99 -8.49
CA THR A 28 -8.01 20.76 -8.61
C THR A 28 -6.76 20.79 -7.74
N ASP A 29 -6.06 21.92 -7.68
CA ASP A 29 -4.86 22.06 -6.84
C ASP A 29 -5.23 22.11 -5.36
N ALA A 30 -6.30 22.80 -4.99
CA ALA A 30 -6.81 22.79 -3.62
C ALA A 30 -7.20 21.37 -3.15
N ILE A 31 -7.83 20.57 -4.03
CA ILE A 31 -8.14 19.16 -3.73
C ILE A 31 -6.85 18.35 -3.56
N ARG A 32 -5.87 18.54 -4.44
CA ARG A 32 -4.58 17.83 -4.37
C ARG A 32 -3.86 18.15 -3.06
N ASP A 33 -3.83 19.42 -2.68
CA ASP A 33 -3.19 19.89 -1.45
C ASP A 33 -3.90 19.35 -0.20
N ALA A 34 -5.23 19.34 -0.20
CA ALA A 34 -6.03 18.73 0.86
C ALA A 34 -5.74 17.23 1.03
N ILE A 35 -5.56 16.49 -0.07
CA ILE A 35 -5.18 15.07 -0.02
C ILE A 35 -3.78 14.92 0.57
N ASN A 36 -2.80 15.71 0.14
CA ASN A 36 -1.43 15.64 0.66
C ASN A 36 -1.39 15.94 2.16
N THR A 37 -2.05 17.02 2.58
CA THR A 37 -2.15 17.40 4.00
C THR A 37 -2.81 16.29 4.82
N HIS A 38 -3.84 15.64 4.29
CA HIS A 38 -4.49 14.53 4.98
C HIS A 38 -3.60 13.30 5.08
N ILE A 39 -2.85 12.97 4.04
CA ILE A 39 -1.86 11.88 4.04
C ILE A 39 -0.78 12.15 5.09
N GLU A 40 -0.20 13.35 5.11
CA GLU A 40 0.82 13.72 6.09
C GLU A 40 0.29 13.66 7.51
N LYS A 41 -0.93 14.14 7.75
CA LYS A 41 -1.59 14.05 9.04
C LYS A 41 -1.78 12.61 9.50
N LEU A 42 -2.25 11.72 8.62
CA LEU A 42 -2.43 10.31 8.93
C LEU A 42 -1.09 9.59 9.12
N ALA A 43 -0.07 9.93 8.34
CA ALA A 43 1.26 9.35 8.48
C ALA A 43 1.93 9.74 9.80
N ALA A 44 1.63 10.94 10.33
CA ALA A 44 2.09 11.40 11.62
C ALA A 44 1.27 10.87 12.81
N ASP A 45 0.16 10.16 12.56
CA ASP A 45 -0.70 9.62 13.61
C ASP A 45 -0.05 8.37 14.25
N PRO A 46 0.23 8.38 15.57
CA PRO A 46 0.81 7.24 16.26
C PRO A 46 -0.02 5.95 16.16
N GLU A 47 -1.35 6.05 16.08
CA GLU A 47 -2.22 4.88 15.92
C GLU A 47 -2.08 4.25 14.53
N VAL A 48 -1.88 5.08 13.50
CA VAL A 48 -1.62 4.59 12.14
C VAL A 48 -0.24 3.96 12.07
N SER A 49 0.76 4.53 12.74
CA SER A 49 2.10 3.93 12.85
C SER A 49 2.06 2.55 13.50
N ALA A 50 1.29 2.38 14.59
CA ALA A 50 1.13 1.08 15.25
C ALA A 50 0.49 0.03 14.32
N LYS A 51 -0.48 0.44 13.49
CA LYS A 51 -1.09 -0.44 12.48
C LYS A 51 -0.15 -0.72 11.30
N ALA A 52 0.75 0.20 10.97
CA ALA A 52 1.71 0.04 9.89
C ALA A 52 2.71 -1.09 10.16
N GLU A 53 3.16 -1.26 11.41
CA GLU A 53 4.03 -2.39 11.80
C GLU A 53 3.33 -3.73 11.60
N SER A 54 2.08 -3.85 12.03
CA SER A 54 1.26 -5.06 11.83
C SER A 54 1.08 -5.37 10.34
N LEU A 55 0.71 -4.36 9.54
CA LEU A 55 0.53 -4.51 8.10
C LEU A 55 1.84 -4.90 7.40
N THR A 56 2.97 -4.34 7.83
CA THR A 56 4.29 -4.68 7.29
C THR A 56 4.64 -6.14 7.58
N ALA A 57 4.37 -6.63 8.78
CA ALA A 57 4.60 -8.02 9.15
C ALA A 57 3.74 -8.99 8.33
N GLU A 58 2.48 -8.64 8.06
CA GLU A 58 1.58 -9.41 7.19
C GLU A 58 2.10 -9.46 5.74
N ILE A 59 2.47 -8.31 5.17
CA ILE A 59 3.01 -8.25 3.81
C ILE A 59 4.28 -9.11 3.68
N GLU A 60 5.18 -9.06 4.67
CA GLU A 60 6.42 -9.81 4.60
C GLU A 60 6.19 -11.32 4.73
N ARG A 61 5.21 -11.73 5.55
CA ARG A 61 4.79 -13.13 5.65
C ARG A 61 4.21 -13.61 4.32
N ASP A 62 3.28 -12.87 3.72
CA ASP A 62 2.67 -13.24 2.45
C ASP A 62 3.71 -13.28 1.32
N ALA A 63 4.65 -12.31 1.30
CA ALA A 63 5.75 -12.31 0.36
C ALA A 63 6.70 -13.50 0.57
N ALA A 64 6.98 -13.89 1.82
CA ALA A 64 7.77 -15.07 2.13
C ALA A 64 7.09 -16.38 1.69
N GLU A 65 5.78 -16.51 1.93
CA GLU A 65 4.98 -17.65 1.47
C GLU A 65 4.98 -17.74 -0.07
N GLN A 66 4.74 -16.62 -0.76
CA GLN A 66 4.79 -16.55 -2.23
C GLN A 66 6.19 -16.91 -2.77
N ARG A 67 7.25 -16.37 -2.17
CA ARG A 67 8.64 -16.69 -2.55
C ARG A 67 8.96 -18.17 -2.31
N SER A 68 8.51 -18.75 -1.19
CA SER A 68 8.69 -20.17 -0.89
C SER A 68 7.95 -21.06 -1.88
N ALA A 69 6.73 -20.70 -2.28
CA ALA A 69 5.96 -21.44 -3.27
C ALA A 69 6.63 -21.40 -4.65
N ILE A 70 7.10 -20.23 -5.09
CA ILE A 70 7.88 -20.08 -6.33
C ILE A 70 9.18 -20.89 -6.25
N ALA A 71 9.89 -20.84 -5.12
CA ALA A 71 11.10 -21.63 -4.90
C ALA A 71 10.83 -23.15 -4.91
N ALA A 72 9.70 -23.63 -4.39
CA ALA A 72 9.32 -25.04 -4.47
C ALA A 72 8.96 -25.48 -5.90
N LEU A 73 8.40 -24.57 -6.71
CA LEU A 73 8.03 -24.85 -8.11
C LEU A 73 9.23 -24.85 -9.06
N PHE A 74 10.22 -23.98 -8.82
CA PHE A 74 11.34 -23.76 -9.76
C PHE A 74 12.72 -24.09 -9.18
N GLY A 75 12.86 -24.24 -7.86
CA GLY A 75 14.05 -24.71 -7.17
C GLY A 75 14.01 -26.23 -7.06
N GLY A 76 14.40 -26.88 -8.15
CA GLY A 76 14.28 -28.32 -8.35
C GLY A 76 14.74 -29.19 -7.17
N ASP A 77 13.96 -30.24 -6.96
CA ASP A 77 14.34 -31.52 -6.39
C ASP A 77 15.86 -31.72 -6.33
N LYS A 78 16.45 -31.58 -5.13
CA LYS A 78 17.63 -32.37 -4.82
C LYS A 78 17.10 -33.63 -4.16
N PRO A 79 16.90 -34.74 -4.89
CA PRO A 79 16.62 -36.01 -4.26
C PRO A 79 17.82 -36.28 -3.35
N ALA A 80 17.58 -36.24 -2.03
CA ALA A 80 18.53 -36.78 -1.08
C ALA A 80 18.70 -38.25 -1.47
N SER A 81 19.83 -38.53 -2.11
CA SER A 81 20.25 -39.84 -2.56
C SER A 81 20.20 -40.81 -1.39
N ARG A 82 19.09 -41.53 -1.24
CA ARG A 82 19.03 -42.82 -0.54
C ARG A 82 19.74 -43.86 -1.40
N ALA A 83 21.04 -43.66 -1.56
CA ALA A 83 21.94 -44.58 -2.24
C ALA A 83 23.13 -44.84 -1.32
N ARG A 84 22.87 -45.43 -0.15
CA ARG A 84 23.77 -46.37 0.52
C ARG A 84 23.09 -46.97 1.73
N GLN A 85 23.30 -48.27 1.89
CA GLN A 85 23.07 -49.07 3.10
C GLN A 85 21.76 -49.87 3.16
N GLN A 86 21.73 -50.98 2.40
CA GLN A 86 21.56 -52.31 3.01
C GLN A 86 21.93 -53.39 1.99
N LYS A 87 23.20 -53.77 2.02
CA LYS A 87 23.68 -55.09 1.60
C LYS A 87 24.65 -55.52 2.69
N GLY A 88 24.30 -56.57 3.41
CA GLY A 88 25.02 -57.13 4.56
C GLY A 88 24.19 -58.25 5.13
#